data_AF-A0A800ARZ3-F1
#
_entry.id   AF-A0A800ARZ3-F1
#
_cell.length_a   1.000
_cell.length_b   1.000
_cell.length_c   1.000
_cell.angle_alpha   90.00
_cell.angle_beta   90.00
_cell.angle_gamma   90.00
#
_symmetry.space_group_name_H-M   'P 1'
#
loop_
_entity.id
_entity.type
_entity.pdbx_description
1 polymer ?
#
loop_
_entity_poly.entity_id
_entity_poly.type
_entity_poly.pdbx_seq_one_letter_code
_entity_poly.pdbx_strand_id
1 'polypeptide(L)'
;MWATFISGIAMIALSPELFKNGVWLHIKLAMVLLLIAYHFSLGWFKKRLDKNECIKSGKFFRAYNEIPTILMIIIVIMVVIKPV
;
A
#
# COMPACT_ATOMS: atom_id res chain seq x y z
N MET A 1 8.64 -0.82 8.03
CA MET A 1 8.44 0.25 7.02
C MET A 1 9.77 0.72 6.44
N TRP A 2 10.71 1.22 7.25
CA TRP A 2 11.99 1.77 6.76
C TRP A 2 12.79 0.85 5.85
N ALA A 3 12.97 -0.42 6.22
CA ALA A 3 13.69 -1.40 5.38
C ALA A 3 13.05 -1.56 3.99
N THR A 4 11.72 -1.55 3.90
CA THR A 4 10.96 -1.67 2.63
C THR A 4 11.12 -0.43 1.75
N PHE A 5 11.17 0.76 2.36
CA PHE A 5 11.41 2.00 1.62
C PHE A 5 12.84 2.07 1.11
N ILE A 6 13.82 1.74 1.96
CA ILE A 6 15.24 1.76 1.60
C ILE A 6 15.49 0.78 0.45
N SER A 7 14.96 -0.44 0.53
CA SER A 7 15.12 -1.43 -0.54
C SER A 7 14.43 -1.01 -1.84
N GLY A 8 13.21 -0.46 -1.77
CA GLY A 8 12.49 0.04 -2.94
C GLY A 8 13.18 1.21 -3.64
N ILE A 9 13.66 2.19 -2.86
CA ILE A 9 14.40 3.35 -3.39
C ILE A 9 15.75 2.91 -3.96
N ALA A 10 16.48 2.04 -3.27
CA ALA A 10 17.76 1.51 -3.75
C ALA A 10 17.60 0.79 -5.09
N MET A 11 16.57 -0.05 -5.25
CA MET A 11 16.28 -0.74 -6.50
C MET A 11 16.02 0.24 -7.66
N ILE A 12 15.25 1.30 -7.40
CA ILE A 12 14.95 2.33 -8.41
C ILE A 12 16.20 3.13 -8.78
N ALA A 13 17.00 3.53 -7.79
CA ALA A 13 18.23 4.30 -7.99
C ALA A 13 19.29 3.51 -8.79
N LEU A 14 19.38 2.19 -8.56
CA LEU A 14 20.31 1.30 -9.25
C LEU A 14 19.82 0.89 -10.64
N SER A 15 18.57 1.14 -11.00
CA SER A 15 18.00 0.74 -12.29
C SER A 15 17.03 1.78 -12.85
N PRO A 16 17.52 2.94 -13.32
CA PRO A 16 16.67 4.03 -13.83
C PRO A 16 15.85 3.65 -15.07
N GLU A 17 16.28 2.62 -15.80
CA GLU A 17 15.57 2.12 -16.99
C GLU A 17 14.19 1.53 -16.67
N LEU A 18 13.92 1.18 -15.41
CA LEU A 18 12.60 0.74 -14.93
C LEU A 18 11.50 1.77 -15.22
N PHE A 19 11.81 3.07 -15.23
CA PHE A 19 10.85 4.13 -15.55
C PHE A 19 10.59 4.30 -17.05
N LYS A 20 11.47 3.79 -17.92
CA LYS A 20 11.37 4.04 -19.37
C LYS A 20 10.40 3.09 -20.08
N ASN A 21 10.14 1.91 -19.51
CA ASN A 21 9.58 0.77 -20.25
C ASN A 21 8.22 0.24 -19.75
N GLY A 22 7.47 0.95 -18.89
CA GLY A 22 6.13 0.44 -18.57
C GLY A 22 5.25 1.26 -17.64
N VAL A 23 3.99 1.45 -18.07
CA VAL A 23 2.88 1.99 -17.26
C VAL A 23 2.70 1.20 -15.96
N TRP A 24 3.08 -0.08 -15.97
CA TRP A 24 3.08 -0.96 -14.81
C TRP A 24 3.83 -0.45 -13.58
N LEU A 25 5.01 0.19 -13.76
CA LEU A 25 5.77 0.69 -12.61
C LEU A 25 5.03 1.85 -11.92
N HIS A 26 4.44 2.75 -12.70
CA HIS A 26 3.68 3.89 -12.17
C HIS A 26 2.47 3.44 -11.36
N ILE A 27 1.71 2.47 -11.86
CA ILE A 27 0.56 1.95 -11.12
C ILE A 27 1.02 1.18 -9.88
N LYS A 28 2.10 0.41 -9.95
CA LYS A 28 2.67 -0.26 -8.76
C LYS A 28 3.06 0.77 -7.69
N LEU A 29 3.71 1.87 -8.08
CA LEU A 29 4.05 2.96 -7.15
C LEU A 29 2.80 3.64 -6.57
N ALA A 30 1.76 3.86 -7.37
CA ALA A 30 0.47 4.37 -6.88
C ALA A 30 -0.17 3.44 -5.84
N MET A 31 -0.12 2.13 -6.06
CA MET A 31 -0.61 1.14 -5.09
C MET A 31 0.21 1.12 -3.79
N VAL A 32 1.53 1.28 -3.88
CA VAL A 32 2.40 1.43 -2.71
C VAL A 32 2.05 2.69 -1.92
N LEU A 33 1.79 3.82 -2.59
CA LEU A 33 1.34 5.06 -1.94
C LEU A 33 0.00 4.86 -1.20
N LEU A 34 -0.96 4.16 -1.81
CA LEU A 34 -2.23 3.82 -1.15
C LEU A 34 -2.01 2.96 0.11
N LEU A 35 -1.13 1.95 0.05
CA LEU A 35 -0.78 1.12 1.21
C LEU A 35 -0.11 1.93 2.33
N ILE A 36 0.72 2.90 1.98
CA ILE A 36 1.36 3.81 2.94
C ILE A 36 0.28 4.64 3.66
N ALA A 37 -0.63 5.25 2.91
CA ALA A 37 -1.74 6.03 3.47
C ALA A 37 -2.62 5.18 4.40
N TYR A 38 -2.91 3.95 3.99
CA TYR A 38 -3.63 2.97 4.81
C TYR A 38 -2.89 2.66 6.13
N HIS A 39 -1.58 2.44 6.08
CA HIS A 39 -0.77 2.18 7.28
C HIS A 39 -0.81 3.34 8.28
N PHE A 40 -0.71 4.59 7.80
CA PHE A 40 -0.84 5.76 8.67
C PHE A 40 -2.25 5.91 9.25
N SER A 41 -3.29 5.62 8.46
CA SER A 41 -4.67 5.63 8.93
C SER A 41 -4.90 4.62 10.07
N LEU A 42 -4.33 3.41 9.97
CA LEU A 42 -4.32 2.43 11.07
C LEU A 42 -3.65 2.96 12.33
N GLY A 43 -2.50 3.64 12.20
CA GLY A 43 -1.81 4.27 13.33
C GLY A 43 -2.70 5.30 14.03
N TRP A 44 -3.47 6.07 13.26
CA TRP A 44 -4.44 7.01 13.80
C TRP A 44 -5.62 6.34 14.51
N PHE A 45 -6.19 5.28 13.91
CA PHE A 45 -7.25 4.50 14.54
C PHE A 45 -6.78 3.84 15.84
N LYS A 46 -5.56 3.28 15.84
CA LYS A 46 -4.94 2.70 17.04
C LYS A 46 -4.85 3.74 18.17
N LYS A 47 -4.32 4.93 17.88
CA LYS A 47 -4.20 6.01 18.87
C LYS A 47 -5.55 6.47 19.43
N ARG A 48 -6.61 6.44 18.63
CA ARG A 48 -7.98 6.77 19.08
C ARG A 48 -8.62 5.66 19.89
N LEU A 49 -8.33 4.40 19.53
CA LEU A 49 -8.80 3.24 20.28
C LEU A 49 -8.14 3.18 21.67
N ASP A 50 -6.84 3.45 21.75
CA ASP A 50 -6.08 3.54 23.02
C ASP A 50 -6.65 4.63 23.95
N LYS A 51 -7.24 5.69 23.38
CA LYS A 51 -7.89 6.78 24.12
C LYS A 51 -9.37 6.53 24.45
N ASN A 52 -9.93 5.37 24.09
CA ASN A 52 -11.37 5.07 24.18
C ASN A 52 -12.29 6.08 23.45
N GLU A 53 -11.75 6.88 22.52
CA GLU A 53 -12.51 7.86 21.72
C GLU A 53 -13.02 7.26 20.40
N CYS A 54 -12.75 5.98 20.16
CA CYS A 54 -13.06 5.35 18.88
C CYS A 54 -14.55 4.96 18.79
N ILE A 55 -15.32 5.78 18.09
CA ILE A 55 -16.75 5.59 17.84
C ILE A 55 -17.05 4.53 16.75
N LYS A 56 -16.02 3.87 16.20
CA LYS A 56 -16.17 2.90 15.09
C LYS A 56 -16.39 1.49 15.63
N SER A 57 -17.33 0.76 15.03
CA SER A 57 -17.69 -0.59 15.45
C SER A 57 -16.67 -1.66 15.03
N GLY A 58 -16.63 -2.79 15.74
CA GLY A 58 -15.78 -3.93 15.36
C GLY A 58 -16.08 -4.52 13.98
N LYS A 59 -17.27 -4.29 13.41
CA LYS A 59 -17.58 -4.66 12.02
C LYS A 59 -16.86 -3.77 11.02
N PHE A 60 -16.72 -2.48 11.32
CA PHE A 60 -15.96 -1.54 10.50
C PHE A 60 -14.49 -1.95 10.41
N PHE A 61 -13.85 -2.28 11.54
CA PHE A 61 -12.45 -2.70 11.54
C PHE A 61 -12.21 -4.02 10.80
N ARG A 62 -13.17 -4.95 10.85
CA ARG A 62 -13.11 -6.18 10.03
C ARG A 62 -13.14 -5.86 8.53
N ALA A 63 -14.07 -5.02 8.09
CA ALA A 63 -14.11 -4.58 6.69
C ALA A 63 -12.86 -3.76 6.30
N TYR A 64 -12.35 -2.94 7.21
CA TYR A 64 -11.15 -2.14 6.98
C TYR A 64 -9.88 -2.99 6.81
N ASN A 65 -9.83 -4.17 7.44
CA ASN A 65 -8.74 -5.13 7.28
C ASN A 65 -8.77 -5.88 5.94
N GLU A 66 -9.85 -5.79 5.17
CA GLU A 66 -9.93 -6.37 3.81
C GLU A 66 -9.31 -5.46 2.75
N ILE A 67 -9.09 -4.17 3.06
CA ILE A 67 -8.50 -3.20 2.11
C ILE A 67 -7.12 -3.66 1.60
N PRO A 68 -6.18 -4.15 2.45
CA PRO A 68 -4.92 -4.71 1.99
C PRO A 68 -5.10 -5.92 1.08
N THR A 69 -6.08 -6.78 1.35
CA THR A 69 -6.38 -7.97 0.53
C THR A 69 -6.83 -7.55 -0.87
N ILE A 70 -7.74 -6.58 -0.95
CA ILE A 70 -8.22 -6.04 -2.24
C ILE A 70 -7.06 -5.41 -3.03
N LEU A 71 -6.22 -4.60 -2.36
CA LEU A 71 -5.03 -4.00 -2.97
C LEU A 71 -4.06 -5.09 -3.47
N MET A 72 -3.83 -6.15 -2.69
CA MET A 72 -2.98 -7.28 -3.10
C MET A 72 -3.50 -7.94 -4.37
N ILE A 73 -4.81 -8.23 -4.45
CA ILE A 73 -5.43 -8.83 -5.62
C ILE A 73 -5.21 -7.95 -6.86
N ILE A 74 -5.46 -6.64 -6.75
CA ILE A 74 -5.26 -5.69 -7.85
C ILE A 74 -3.78 -5.66 -8.29
N ILE A 75 -2.85 -5.56 -7.34
CA ILE A 75 -1.41 -5.55 -7.62
C ILE A 75 -0.99 -6.83 -8.33
N VAL A 76 -1.41 -8.00 -7.85
CA VAL A 76 -1.05 -9.30 -8.44
C VAL A 76 -1.60 -9.42 -9.85
N ILE A 77 -2.88 -9.12 -10.06
CA ILE A 77 -3.50 -9.12 -11.40
C ILE A 77 -2.69 -8.23 -12.34
N MET A 78 -2.31 -7.04 -11.88
CA MET A 78 -1.55 -6.12 -12.70
C MET A 78 -0.13 -6.60 -13.01
N VAL A 79 0.55 -7.24 -12.05
CA VAL A 79 1.90 -7.82 -12.24
C VAL A 79 1.87 -9.04 -13.16
N VAL A 80 0.80 -9.82 -13.12
CA VAL A 80 0.66 -11.04 -13.93
C VAL A 80 0.23 -10.71 -15.35
N ILE A 81 -0.79 -9.87 -15.50
CA ILE A 81 -1.31 -9.47 -16.81
C ILE A 81 -0.31 -8.55 -17.53
N LYS A 82 0.48 -7.75 -16.78
CA LYS A 82 1.38 -6.71 -17.32
C LYS A 82 0.70 -5.95 -18.47
N PRO A 83 -0.38 -5.20 -18.22
CA PRO A 83 -0.95 -4.36 -19.26
C PRO A 83 0.17 -3.40 -19.72
N VAL A 84 0.47 -3.50 -21.02
CA VAL A 84 1.58 -2.92 -21.80
C VAL A 84 2.20 -1.66 -21.21
#